data_AF-A0A920EZB2-F1
#
_entry.id   AF-A0A920EZB2-F1
#
_cell.length_a   1.000
_cell.length_b   1.000
_cell.length_c   1.000
_cell.angle_alpha   90.00
_cell.angle_beta   90.00
_cell.angle_gamma   90.00
#
_symmetry.space_group_name_H-M   'P 1'
#
loop_
_entity.id
_entity.type
_entity.pdbx_description
1 polymer ?
#
loop_
_entity_poly.entity_id
_entity_poly.type
_entity_poly.pdbx_seq_one_letter_code
_entity_poly.pdbx_strand_id
1 'polypeptide(L)' 'MWTVKNLEATRSTQDVALAHVRSEYNNEKLVFYSENQTNGYGTNGRPWVSF' A
#
# COMPACT_ATOMS: atom_id res chain seq x y z
N MET A 1 -7.32 -17.61 -4.16
CA MET A 1 -7.89 -16.34 -3.65
C MET A 1 -6.76 -15.58 -2.95
N TRP A 2 -6.55 -14.29 -3.21
CA TRP A 2 -5.56 -13.50 -2.45
C TRP A 2 -6.24 -12.85 -1.25
N THR A 3 -5.53 -12.78 -0.12
CA THR A 3 -6.06 -12.11 1.08
C THR A 3 -6.00 -10.61 0.88
N VAL A 4 -7.14 -9.92 1.04
CA VAL A 4 -7.22 -8.47 0.90
C VAL A 4 -7.19 -7.81 2.29
N LYS A 5 -6.32 -6.83 2.46
CA LYS A 5 -6.20 -5.97 3.63
C LYS A 5 -6.76 -4.59 3.25
N ASN A 6 -7.92 -4.24 3.79
CA ASN A 6 -8.54 -2.93 3.61
C ASN A 6 -7.94 -1.92 4.58
N LEU A 7 -7.51 -0.77 4.06
CA LEU A 7 -6.89 0.32 4.80
C LEU A 7 -7.77 1.57 4.67
N GLU A 8 -8.17 2.17 5.79
CA GLU A 8 -9.12 3.30 5.80
C GLU A 8 -8.53 4.56 5.16
N ALA A 9 -7.45 5.12 5.72
CA ALA A 9 -6.80 6.34 5.24
C ALA A 9 -5.28 6.24 5.39
N THR A 10 -4.65 5.45 4.53
CA THR A 10 -3.18 5.32 4.54
C THR A 10 -2.52 6.49 3.80
N ARG A 11 -1.27 6.80 4.16
CA ARG A 11 -0.44 7.69 3.34
C ARG A 11 -0.25 7.08 1.94
N SER A 12 0.23 5.84 1.89
CA SER A 12 0.45 5.08 0.67
C SER A 12 0.27 3.58 0.92
N THR A 13 -0.51 2.88 0.08
CA THR A 13 -0.62 1.41 0.11
C THR A 13 0.73 0.74 -0.15
N GLN A 14 1.58 1.35 -0.98
CA GLN A 14 2.94 0.90 -1.25
C GLN A 14 3.83 0.94 0.00
N ASP A 15 3.71 1.98 0.83
CA ASP A 15 4.50 2.09 2.07
C ASP A 15 4.14 0.97 3.05
N VAL A 16 2.84 0.66 3.18
CA VAL A 16 2.36 -0.42 4.05
C VAL A 16 2.84 -1.79 3.55
N ALA A 17 2.75 -2.03 2.23
CA ALA A 17 3.21 -3.27 1.63
C ALA A 17 4.73 -3.48 1.84
N LEU A 18 5.52 -2.43 1.60
CA LEU A 18 6.97 -2.47 1.80
C LEU A 18 7.36 -2.67 3.27
N ALA A 19 6.64 -2.03 4.20
CA ALA A 19 6.85 -2.23 5.63
C ALA A 19 6.56 -3.67 6.05
N HIS A 20 5.46 -4.26 5.56
CA HIS A 20 5.09 -5.65 5.85
C HIS A 20 6.13 -6.66 5.35
N VAL A 21 6.59 -6.52 4.10
CA VAL A 21 7.65 -7.39 3.54
C VAL A 21 8.96 -7.29 4.33
N ARG A 22 9.27 -6.11 4.88
CA ARG A 22 10.48 -5.89 5.71
C ARG A 22 10.35 -6.48 7.11
N SER A 23 9.15 -6.50 7.70
CA SER A 23 8.94 -7.01 9.06
C SER A 23 8.77 -8.52 9.10
N GLU A 24 8.11 -9.09 8.10
CA GLU A 24 7.77 -10.52 8.04
C GLU A 24 7.99 -11.00 6.62
N TYR A 25 9.20 -11.46 6.30
CA TYR A 25 9.46 -12.02 4.98
C TYR A 25 8.82 -13.42 4.89
N ASN A 26 7.55 -13.47 4.54
CA ASN A 26 6.86 -14.66 4.09
C ASN A 26 6.43 -14.46 2.62
N ASN A 27 6.40 -15.52 1.81
CA ASN A 27 5.97 -15.45 0.42
C ASN A 27 4.43 -15.42 0.29
N GLU A 28 3.72 -14.86 1.28
CA GLU A 28 2.26 -14.78 1.24
C GLU A 28 1.80 -13.80 0.16
N LYS A 29 0.74 -14.18 -0.57
CA LYS A 29 0.13 -13.33 -1.59
C LYS A 29 -0.96 -12.46 -0.95
N LEU A 30 -0.61 -11.23 -0.64
CA LEU A 30 -1.48 -10.22 -0.02
C LEU A 30 -1.82 -9.08 -1.00
N VAL A 31 -3.00 -8.49 -0.84
CA VAL A 31 -3.41 -7.26 -1.51
C VAL A 31 -3.65 -6.19 -0.44
N PHE A 32 -2.97 -5.05 -0.55
CA PHE A 32 -3.24 -3.87 0.27
C PHE A 32 -4.10 -2.89 -0.52
N TYR A 33 -5.34 -2.70 -0.08
CA TYR A 33 -6.31 -1.83 -0.72
C TYR A 33 -6.60 -0.63 0.19
N SER A 34 -6.72 0.55 -0.40
CA SER A 34 -7.24 1.73 0.28
C SER A 34 -8.06 2.55 -0.70
N GLU A 35 -9.26 2.95 -0.28
CA GLU A 35 -10.10 3.85 -1.06
C GLU A 35 -9.53 5.28 -1.08
N ASN A 36 -8.88 5.70 0.00
CA ASN A 36 -8.36 7.06 0.17
C ASN A 36 -6.88 7.04 0.57
N GLN A 37 -6.00 7.34 -0.39
CA GLN A 37 -4.59 7.60 -0.12
C GLN A 37 -4.34 9.09 0.05
N THR A 38 -3.83 9.51 1.21
CA THR A 38 -3.64 10.94 1.52
C THR A 38 -2.42 11.56 0.85
N ASN A 39 -1.38 10.76 0.57
CA ASN A 39 -0.15 11.22 -0.08
C ASN A 39 0.56 10.04 -0.77
N GLY A 40 -0.10 9.48 -1.79
CA GLY A 40 0.50 8.45 -2.63
C GLY A 40 1.69 8.99 -3.43
N TYR A 41 2.51 8.08 -3.95
CA TYR A 41 3.59 8.45 -4.87
C TYR A 41 3.61 7.54 -6.09
N GLY A 42 3.86 8.16 -7.24
CA GLY A 42 4.16 7.50 -8.50
C GLY A 42 5.67 7.39 -8.72
N THR A 43 6.05 7.21 -9.99
CA THR A 43 7.45 7.04 -10.38
C THR A 43 8.28 8.28 -10.06
N ASN A 44 9.55 8.07 -9.68
CA ASN A 44 10.50 9.12 -9.27
C ASN A 44 10.02 9.97 -8.08
N GLY A 45 9.22 9.40 -7.18
CA GLY A 45 8.72 10.08 -5.98
C GLY A 45 7.70 11.19 -6.26
N ARG A 46 7.18 11.25 -7.50
CA ARG A 46 6.16 12.24 -7.87
C ARG A 46 4.87 11.98 -7.09
N PRO A 47 4.18 13.00 -6.58
CA PRO A 47 2.90 12.80 -5.90
C PRO A 47 1.90 12.07 -6.79
N TRP A 48 1.18 11.10 -6.21
CA TRP A 48 0.02 10.48 -6.81
C TRP A 48 -1.22 10.99 -6.10
N VAL A 49 -1.92 11.93 -6.76
CA VAL A 49 -3.09 12.61 -6.21
C VAL A 49 -4.34 11.86 -6.70
N SER A 50 -5.12 11.33 -5.75
CA SER A 50 -6.46 10.82 -6.02
C SER A 50 -7.42 12.00 -6.01
N PHE A 51 -8.17 12.19 -7.09
CA PHE A 51 -9.26 13.17 -7.19
C PHE A 51 -10.60 12.51 -6.87
#